data_AF-A0A7J6RWL8-F1
#
_entry.id   AF-A0A7J6RWL8-F1
#
_cell.length_a   1.000
_cell.length_b   1.000
_cell.length_c   1.000
_cell.angle_alpha   90.00
_cell.angle_beta   90.00
_cell.angle_gamma   90.00
#
_symmetry.space_group_name_H-M   'P 1'
#
loop_
_entity.id
_entity.type
_entity.pdbx_description
1 polymer ?
#
loop_
_entity_poly.entity_id
_entity_poly.type
_entity_poly.pdbx_seq_one_letter_code
_entity_poly.pdbx_strand_id
1 'polypeptide(L)'
;RPIWLRASLDEQLGLLGWTTQKLSGYPWKLSFALRAVSYLYLNGPWRNCYVRFGYDPKLNLEAVKYQVIDFRDPHFRSPAAAREHPSVAAATETKPDVHFRRPPANRSQIYQLCDIEDSAIQGVLEHEVKTNKLGKALDPTSGWMAKSTMSSIRTQLKVRSEAMRRLETPAGMATD
;
A
#
# COMPACT_ATOMS: atom_id res chain seq x y z
N ARG A 1 10.48 0.12 -12.70
CA ARG A 1 9.94 0.89 -11.54
C ARG A 1 11.09 1.33 -10.62
N PRO A 2 11.26 2.64 -10.35
CA PRO A 2 12.37 3.19 -9.57
C PRO A 2 12.12 3.27 -8.05
N ILE A 3 10.87 3.10 -7.59
CA ILE A 3 10.45 3.27 -6.19
C ILE A 3 9.62 2.08 -5.75
N TRP A 4 10.02 1.43 -4.66
CA TRP A 4 9.38 0.21 -4.15
C TRP A 4 9.20 0.22 -2.63
N LEU A 5 8.02 -0.12 -2.15
CA LEU A 5 7.82 -0.65 -0.81
C LEU A 5 8.48 -2.03 -0.69
N ARG A 6 8.95 -2.37 0.51
CA ARG A 6 9.56 -3.68 0.77
C ARG A 6 8.61 -4.82 0.40
N ALA A 7 7.36 -4.75 0.83
CA ALA A 7 6.38 -5.81 0.61
C ALA A 7 6.09 -6.04 -0.89
N SER A 8 5.92 -4.95 -1.66
CA SER A 8 5.70 -5.03 -3.11
C SER A 8 6.94 -5.58 -3.83
N LEU A 9 8.14 -5.20 -3.39
CA LEU A 9 9.38 -5.76 -3.94
C LEU A 9 9.51 -7.25 -3.64
N ASP A 10 9.21 -7.68 -2.40
CA ASP A 10 9.28 -9.08 -2.01
C ASP A 10 8.30 -9.95 -2.82
N GLU A 11 7.10 -9.44 -3.13
CA GLU A 11 6.17 -10.12 -4.05
C GLU A 11 6.73 -10.19 -5.47
N GLN A 12 7.24 -9.07 -6.01
CA GLN A 12 7.81 -9.04 -7.35
C GLN A 12 9.00 -10.00 -7.49
N LEU A 13 9.89 -10.05 -6.50
CA LEU A 13 11.01 -10.99 -6.46
C LEU A 13 10.50 -12.44 -6.42
N GLY A 14 9.48 -12.71 -5.61
CA GLY A 14 8.81 -14.01 -5.57
C GLY A 14 8.28 -14.45 -6.93
N LEU A 15 7.60 -13.56 -7.67
CA LEU A 15 7.10 -13.81 -9.02
C LEU A 15 8.23 -14.10 -10.03
N LEU A 16 9.40 -13.51 -9.83
CA LEU A 16 10.61 -13.77 -10.64
C LEU A 16 11.36 -15.05 -10.21
N GLY A 17 10.78 -15.87 -9.32
CA GLY A 17 11.38 -17.11 -8.86
C GLY A 17 12.44 -16.94 -7.78
N TRP A 18 12.59 -15.73 -7.22
CA TRP A 18 13.34 -15.44 -6.00
C TRP A 18 12.43 -15.62 -4.81
N THR A 19 12.15 -16.87 -4.47
CA THR A 19 11.28 -17.20 -3.33
C THR A 19 11.91 -16.76 -2.02
N THR A 20 11.06 -16.52 -1.01
CA THR A 20 11.54 -16.36 0.36
C THR A 20 12.46 -17.52 0.69
N GLN A 21 12.20 -18.79 0.36
CA GLN A 21 13.16 -19.89 0.57
C GLN A 21 14.55 -19.71 -0.09
N LYS A 22 14.66 -19.17 -1.31
CA LYS A 22 15.95 -18.87 -1.96
C LYS A 22 16.67 -17.66 -1.34
N LEU A 23 15.91 -16.71 -0.78
CA LEU A 23 16.42 -15.52 -0.09
C LEU A 23 16.49 -15.67 1.45
N SER A 24 15.79 -16.64 2.05
CA SER A 24 15.48 -16.79 3.48
C SER A 24 16.59 -17.46 4.23
N GLY A 25 17.54 -18.07 3.52
CA GLY A 25 18.82 -18.35 4.13
C GLY A 25 19.41 -17.06 4.73
N TYR A 26 19.13 -15.89 4.12
CA TYR A 26 19.80 -14.65 4.46
C TYR A 26 18.98 -13.38 4.12
N PRO A 27 17.92 -13.04 4.87
CA PRO A 27 17.13 -11.81 4.68
C PRO A 27 17.97 -10.52 4.67
N TRP A 28 19.12 -10.56 5.33
CA TRP A 28 20.11 -9.49 5.31
C TRP A 28 20.71 -9.25 3.93
N LYS A 29 20.87 -10.27 3.06
CA LYS A 29 21.44 -10.12 1.71
C LYS A 29 20.65 -9.13 0.87
N LEU A 30 19.31 -9.20 0.91
CA LEU A 30 18.48 -8.23 0.21
C LEU A 30 18.64 -6.82 0.80
N SER A 31 18.69 -6.70 2.13
CA SER A 31 18.94 -5.41 2.78
C SER A 31 20.31 -4.81 2.40
N PHE A 32 21.35 -5.63 2.26
CA PHE A 32 22.67 -5.19 1.78
C PHE A 32 22.64 -4.80 0.30
N ALA A 33 22.00 -5.61 -0.54
CA ALA A 33 21.84 -5.28 -1.96
C ALA A 33 21.09 -3.96 -2.14
N LEU A 34 19.99 -3.77 -1.40
CA LEU A 34 19.22 -2.52 -1.42
C LEU A 34 20.05 -1.32 -0.99
N ARG A 35 20.89 -1.44 0.04
CA ARG A 35 21.84 -0.39 0.45
C ARG A 35 22.84 -0.02 -0.64
N ALA A 36 23.19 -0.95 -1.52
CA ALA A 36 24.13 -0.74 -2.63
C ALA A 36 23.49 -0.14 -3.88
N VAL A 37 22.15 -0.21 -4.03
CA VAL A 37 21.45 0.24 -5.26
C VAL A 37 20.35 1.28 -5.02
N SER A 38 20.03 1.58 -3.76
CA SER A 38 18.91 2.45 -3.40
C SER A 38 19.15 3.18 -2.08
N TYR A 39 18.39 4.26 -1.87
CA TYR A 39 18.23 4.92 -0.59
C TYR A 39 16.80 4.73 -0.07
N LEU A 40 16.62 4.77 1.25
CA LEU A 40 15.31 4.62 1.89
C LEU A 40 14.72 5.99 2.21
N TYR A 41 13.49 6.26 1.74
CA TYR A 41 12.73 7.43 2.17
C TYR A 41 12.11 7.17 3.55
N LEU A 42 12.49 7.93 4.58
CA LEU A 42 12.01 7.67 5.95
C LEU A 42 10.61 8.24 6.22
N ASN A 43 10.24 9.33 5.57
CA ASN A 43 8.99 10.06 5.83
C ASN A 43 8.42 10.70 4.55
N GLY A 44 7.28 11.37 4.67
CA GLY A 44 6.67 12.07 3.54
C GLY A 44 5.97 11.16 2.52
N PRO A 45 5.81 11.62 1.26
CA PRO A 45 4.93 11.00 0.26
C PRO A 45 5.41 9.64 -0.25
N TRP A 46 6.70 9.34 -0.13
CA TRP A 46 7.30 8.06 -0.53
C TRP A 46 7.90 7.30 0.68
N ARG A 47 7.40 7.57 1.89
CA ARG A 47 7.90 6.95 3.12
C ARG A 47 7.96 5.42 3.02
N ASN A 48 8.97 4.83 3.64
CA ASN A 48 9.29 3.41 3.63
C ASN A 48 9.57 2.82 2.24
N CYS A 49 9.70 3.63 1.19
CA CYS A 49 10.10 3.16 -0.12
C CYS A 49 11.62 3.18 -0.29
N TYR A 50 12.14 2.13 -0.92
CA TYR A 50 13.46 2.10 -1.53
C TYR A 50 13.41 2.80 -2.88
N VAL A 51 14.23 3.83 -3.04
CA VAL A 51 14.37 4.61 -4.27
C VAL A 51 15.73 4.34 -4.88
N ARG A 52 15.77 3.93 -6.14
CA ARG A 52 17.01 3.70 -6.87
C ARG A 52 17.91 4.94 -6.87
N PHE A 53 19.22 4.76 -6.73
CA PHE A 53 20.19 5.85 -6.86
C PHE A 53 20.09 6.58 -8.21
N GLY A 54 20.23 7.91 -8.18
CA GLY A 54 20.09 8.78 -9.34
C GLY A 54 18.64 9.13 -9.71
N TYR A 55 17.64 8.62 -8.98
CA TYR A 55 16.25 9.01 -9.14
C TYR A 55 15.78 9.87 -7.96
N ASP A 56 15.31 11.09 -8.23
CA ASP A 56 14.67 11.95 -7.23
C ASP A 56 13.17 12.08 -7.51
N PRO A 57 12.28 11.50 -6.68
CA PRO A 57 10.85 11.63 -6.88
C PRO A 57 10.33 13.07 -6.83
N LYS A 58 11.06 13.99 -6.19
CA LYS A 58 10.70 15.41 -6.07
C LYS A 58 10.95 16.20 -7.34
N LEU A 59 11.72 15.65 -8.28
CA LEU A 59 12.00 16.27 -9.57
C LEU A 59 11.22 15.61 -10.71
N ASN A 60 10.49 14.52 -10.42
CA ASN A 60 9.82 13.70 -11.43
C ASN A 60 8.33 13.58 -11.11
N LEU A 61 7.49 14.25 -11.91
CA LEU A 61 6.03 14.20 -11.75
C LEU A 61 5.47 12.78 -11.86
N GLU A 62 6.07 11.95 -12.72
CA GLU A 62 5.70 10.54 -12.86
C GLU A 62 5.83 9.73 -11.55
N ALA A 63 6.58 10.23 -10.56
CA ALA A 63 6.71 9.60 -9.27
C ALA A 63 5.42 9.64 -8.43
N VAL A 64 4.42 10.42 -8.86
CA VAL A 64 3.10 10.52 -8.20
C VAL A 64 2.44 9.15 -8.00
N LYS A 65 2.49 8.27 -9.01
CA LYS A 65 1.91 6.92 -8.91
C LYS A 65 2.64 6.02 -7.92
N TYR A 66 3.90 6.35 -7.59
CA TYR A 66 4.67 5.60 -6.60
C TYR A 66 4.50 6.13 -5.18
N GLN A 67 3.73 7.21 -4.98
CA GLN A 67 3.44 7.71 -3.65
C GLN A 67 2.70 6.68 -2.82
N VAL A 68 2.82 6.87 -1.52
CA VAL A 68 2.35 5.97 -0.50
C VAL A 68 1.09 6.50 0.15
N ILE A 69 0.10 5.63 0.32
CA ILE A 69 -1.10 5.89 1.09
C ILE A 69 -1.11 5.00 2.34
N ASP A 70 -1.33 5.64 3.50
CA ASP A 70 -1.65 4.95 4.75
C ASP A 70 -3.15 4.77 4.81
N PHE A 71 -3.61 3.53 4.71
CA PHE A 71 -5.01 3.19 4.91
C PHE A 71 -5.19 2.67 6.34
N ARG A 72 -5.99 3.41 7.11
CA ARG A 72 -6.37 3.03 8.48
C ARG A 72 -7.82 2.57 8.48
N ASP A 73 -8.02 1.26 8.41
CA ASP A 73 -9.34 0.65 8.27
C ASP A 73 -10.19 0.90 9.54
N PRO A 74 -11.33 1.60 9.43
CA PRO A 74 -12.23 1.86 10.54
C PRO A 74 -12.84 0.61 11.18
N HIS A 75 -12.88 -0.53 10.48
CA HIS A 75 -13.38 -1.79 11.04
C HIS A 75 -12.70 -2.12 12.37
N PHE A 76 -11.38 -1.93 12.46
CA PHE A 76 -10.57 -2.18 13.66
C PHE A 76 -10.69 -1.11 14.75
N ARG A 77 -11.62 -0.15 14.62
CA ARG A 77 -11.91 0.82 15.69
C ARG A 77 -13.01 0.34 16.63
N SER A 78 -13.83 -0.63 16.23
CA SER A 78 -14.94 -1.11 17.06
C SER A 78 -14.49 -2.17 18.07
N PRO A 79 -15.05 -2.19 19.30
CA PRO A 79 -14.82 -3.26 20.27
C PRO A 79 -15.31 -4.64 19.78
N ALA A 80 -16.28 -4.68 18.86
CA ALA A 80 -16.82 -5.90 18.28
C ALA A 80 -15.81 -6.58 17.33
N ALA A 81 -15.12 -5.80 16.49
CA ALA A 81 -14.06 -6.29 15.61
C ALA A 81 -12.87 -6.88 16.38
N ALA A 82 -12.59 -6.37 17.60
CA ALA A 82 -11.54 -6.92 18.46
C ALA A 82 -11.87 -8.34 18.99
N ARG A 83 -13.14 -8.77 18.94
CA ARG A 83 -13.61 -10.09 19.40
C ARG A 83 -13.69 -11.14 18.29
N GLU A 84 -13.93 -10.72 17.05
CA GLU A 84 -13.97 -11.61 15.87
C GLU A 84 -12.58 -12.05 15.42
N HIS A 85 -11.53 -11.33 15.84
CA HIS A 85 -10.16 -11.72 15.55
C HIS A 85 -9.62 -12.64 16.64
N PRO A 86 -9.07 -13.83 16.27
CA PRO A 86 -8.32 -14.63 17.22
C PRO A 86 -7.15 -13.79 17.73
N SER A 87 -6.73 -14.05 18.98
CA SER A 87 -5.62 -13.33 19.59
C SER A 87 -4.44 -13.25 18.64
N VAL A 88 -3.63 -12.20 18.78
CA VAL A 88 -2.40 -11.93 18.00
C VAL A 88 -1.47 -13.16 17.88
N ALA A 89 -1.68 -14.19 18.72
CA ALA A 89 -0.95 -15.46 18.73
C ALA A 89 -1.43 -16.53 17.71
N ALA A 90 -2.61 -16.40 17.09
CA ALA A 90 -3.17 -17.41 16.18
C ALA A 90 -3.43 -16.92 14.74
N ALA A 91 -3.07 -15.67 14.42
CA ALA A 91 -3.01 -15.24 13.03
C ALA A 91 -1.85 -15.97 12.33
N THR A 92 -2.15 -17.04 11.59
CA THR A 92 -1.27 -17.49 10.49
C THR A 92 -0.80 -16.25 9.75
N GLU A 93 0.52 -16.05 9.64
CA GLU A 93 1.18 -14.90 9.01
C GLU A 93 0.78 -14.77 7.53
N THR A 94 -0.45 -14.36 7.26
CA THR A 94 -0.93 -14.13 5.92
C THR A 94 -0.30 -12.83 5.46
N LYS A 95 0.74 -12.96 4.63
CA LYS A 95 1.45 -11.84 4.01
C LYS A 95 0.45 -10.76 3.58
N PRO A 96 0.62 -9.49 4.03
CA PRO A 96 -0.32 -8.43 3.68
C PRO A 96 -0.43 -8.32 2.17
N ASP A 97 -1.66 -8.24 1.67
CA ASP A 97 -1.92 -8.06 0.25
C ASP A 97 -1.58 -6.63 -0.14
N VAL A 98 -0.53 -6.44 -0.94
CA VAL A 98 -0.06 -5.11 -1.35
C VAL A 98 -0.91 -4.49 -2.46
N HIS A 99 -1.90 -5.24 -2.98
CA HIS A 99 -2.71 -4.83 -4.11
C HIS A 99 -4.14 -4.41 -3.75
N PHE A 100 -4.53 -4.53 -2.47
CA PHE A 100 -5.88 -4.18 -2.01
C PHE A 100 -7.00 -4.98 -2.74
N ARG A 101 -6.72 -6.25 -3.06
CA ARG A 101 -7.67 -7.23 -3.60
C ARG A 101 -8.57 -7.81 -2.51
N ARG A 102 -8.09 -7.80 -1.26
CA ARG A 102 -8.79 -8.30 -0.06
C ARG A 102 -8.80 -7.26 1.07
N PRO A 103 -9.72 -7.32 2.04
CA PRO A 103 -9.74 -6.36 3.12
C PRO A 103 -8.46 -6.46 3.97
N PRO A 104 -7.91 -5.34 4.49
CA PRO A 104 -6.71 -5.39 5.31
C PRO A 104 -6.93 -6.24 6.56
N ALA A 105 -5.95 -7.08 6.89
CA ALA A 105 -5.95 -7.88 8.11
C ALA A 105 -5.59 -7.08 9.37
N ASN A 106 -5.07 -5.85 9.20
CA ASN A 106 -4.58 -5.01 10.29
C ASN A 106 -5.21 -3.61 10.25
N ARG A 107 -5.21 -2.92 11.39
CA ARG A 107 -5.72 -1.55 11.55
C ARG A 107 -5.10 -0.54 10.58
N SER A 108 -3.83 -0.71 10.23
CA SER A 108 -3.10 0.19 9.33
C SER A 108 -2.38 -0.65 8.29
N GLN A 109 -2.50 -0.28 7.02
CA GLN A 109 -1.71 -0.86 5.95
C GLN A 109 -1.28 0.21 4.95
N ILE A 110 -0.04 0.05 4.47
CA ILE A 110 0.61 0.98 3.57
C ILE A 110 0.58 0.40 2.15
N TYR A 111 0.13 1.18 1.18
CA TYR A 111 0.09 0.84 -0.24
C TYR A 111 0.84 1.87 -1.06
N GLN A 112 1.43 1.48 -2.18
CA GLN A 112 1.74 2.44 -3.24
C GLN A 112 0.53 2.60 -4.14
N LEU A 113 0.26 3.83 -4.58
CA LEU A 113 -0.91 4.14 -5.41
C LEU A 113 -0.97 3.28 -6.69
N CYS A 114 0.18 2.99 -7.30
CA CYS A 114 0.29 2.14 -8.48
C CYS A 114 0.00 0.67 -8.23
N ASP A 115 0.04 0.20 -6.98
CA ASP A 115 -0.19 -1.22 -6.66
C ASP A 115 -1.66 -1.52 -6.37
N ILE A 116 -2.48 -0.50 -6.09
CA ILE A 116 -3.90 -0.66 -5.76
C ILE A 116 -4.68 -1.13 -6.99
N GLU A 117 -5.23 -2.34 -6.95
CA GLU A 117 -6.04 -2.92 -8.02
C GLU A 117 -7.53 -2.61 -7.83
N ASP A 118 -7.88 -1.33 -7.90
CA ASP A 118 -9.26 -0.85 -7.97
C ASP A 118 -9.39 0.14 -9.13
N SER A 119 -10.25 -0.18 -10.10
CA SER A 119 -10.40 0.59 -11.33
C SER A 119 -10.91 2.01 -11.10
N ALA A 120 -11.74 2.24 -10.09
CA ALA A 120 -12.23 3.57 -9.76
C ALA A 120 -11.11 4.42 -9.15
N ILE A 121 -10.30 3.84 -8.26
CA ILE A 121 -9.12 4.51 -7.69
C ILE A 121 -8.08 4.80 -8.78
N GLN A 122 -7.77 3.85 -9.65
CA GLN A 122 -6.85 4.08 -10.78
C GLN A 122 -7.37 5.17 -11.72
N GLY A 123 -8.69 5.21 -11.97
CA GLY A 123 -9.33 6.28 -12.75
C GLY A 123 -9.14 7.67 -12.13
N VAL A 124 -9.21 7.79 -10.79
CA VAL A 124 -8.90 9.05 -10.09
C VAL A 124 -7.44 9.45 -10.29
N LEU A 125 -6.51 8.52 -10.16
CA LEU A 125 -5.08 8.79 -10.36
C LEU A 125 -4.78 9.27 -11.78
N GLU A 126 -5.33 8.58 -12.77
CA GLU A 126 -5.17 8.96 -14.18
C GLU A 126 -5.77 10.32 -14.48
N HIS A 127 -6.97 10.61 -13.95
CA HIS A 127 -7.64 11.88 -14.16
C HIS A 127 -6.82 13.05 -13.60
N GLU A 128 -6.25 12.91 -12.40
CA GLU A 128 -5.40 13.94 -11.79
C GLU A 128 -4.13 14.21 -12.61
N VAL A 129 -3.51 13.14 -13.13
CA VAL A 129 -2.35 13.24 -14.03
C VAL A 129 -2.73 13.92 -15.35
N LYS A 130 -3.84 13.50 -15.97
CA LYS A 130 -4.29 14.00 -17.28
C LYS A 130 -4.77 15.45 -17.23
N THR A 131 -5.47 15.85 -16.17
CA THR A 131 -6.01 17.21 -16.05
C THR A 131 -4.99 18.25 -15.57
N ASN A 132 -3.72 17.86 -15.39
CA ASN A 132 -2.64 18.71 -14.87
C ASN A 132 -3.02 19.42 -13.55
N LYS A 133 -3.87 18.76 -12.75
CA LYS A 133 -4.27 19.21 -11.40
C LYS A 133 -3.30 18.78 -10.30
N LEU A 134 -2.26 18.03 -10.67
CA LEU A 134 -1.11 17.79 -9.82
C LEU A 134 -0.58 19.14 -9.33
N GLY A 135 -0.27 19.22 -8.03
CA GLY A 135 0.13 20.48 -7.41
C GLY A 135 1.23 21.13 -8.24
N LYS A 136 1.02 22.39 -8.69
CA LYS A 136 2.08 23.17 -9.38
C LYS A 136 3.39 23.22 -8.57
N ALA A 137 3.28 23.02 -7.26
CA ALA A 137 4.39 22.82 -6.34
C ALA A 137 4.19 21.51 -5.56
N LEU A 138 5.30 20.80 -5.34
CA LEU A 138 5.38 19.62 -4.49
C LEU A 138 5.03 19.98 -3.04
N ASP A 139 4.00 19.34 -2.45
CA ASP A 139 3.69 19.48 -1.03
C ASP A 139 4.58 18.53 -0.19
N PRO A 140 5.24 19.00 0.88
CA PRO A 140 6.15 18.15 1.68
C PRO A 140 5.50 16.93 2.33
N THR A 141 4.17 16.96 2.53
CA THR A 141 3.43 15.90 3.25
C THR A 141 2.69 14.94 2.32
N SER A 142 2.14 15.46 1.23
CA SER A 142 1.27 14.76 0.27
C SER A 142 1.88 14.58 -1.11
N GLY A 143 3.00 15.26 -1.39
CA GLY A 143 3.77 15.13 -2.62
C GLY A 143 3.10 15.84 -3.78
N TRP A 144 3.09 15.19 -4.92
CA TRP A 144 2.44 15.65 -6.15
C TRP A 144 0.92 15.49 -6.12
N MET A 145 0.42 14.49 -5.40
CA MET A 145 -1.02 14.26 -5.26
C MET A 145 -1.63 15.24 -4.26
N ALA A 146 -2.71 15.91 -4.65
CA ALA A 146 -3.43 16.82 -3.77
C ALA A 146 -3.96 16.09 -2.51
N LYS A 147 -3.96 16.80 -1.37
CA LYS A 147 -4.47 16.29 -0.09
C LYS A 147 -5.93 15.84 -0.17
N SER A 148 -6.75 16.60 -0.89
CA SER A 148 -8.16 16.27 -1.14
C SER A 148 -8.32 14.95 -1.89
N THR A 149 -7.52 14.74 -2.94
CA THR A 149 -7.51 13.49 -3.71
C THR A 149 -7.05 12.31 -2.85
N MET A 150 -5.96 12.47 -2.09
CA MET A 150 -5.53 11.44 -1.12
C MET A 150 -6.62 11.12 -0.09
N SER A 151 -7.40 12.11 0.34
CA SER A 151 -8.55 11.91 1.23
C SER A 151 -9.67 11.11 0.53
N SER A 152 -10.00 11.48 -0.71
CA SER A 152 -10.98 10.77 -1.54
C SER A 152 -10.60 9.30 -1.74
N ILE A 153 -9.32 9.01 -2.05
CA ILE A 153 -8.84 7.64 -2.19
C ILE A 153 -8.99 6.86 -0.87
N ARG A 154 -8.65 7.44 0.29
CA ARG A 154 -8.88 6.77 1.59
C ARG A 154 -10.36 6.47 1.84
N THR A 155 -11.26 7.36 1.45
CA THR A 155 -12.71 7.14 1.55
C THR A 155 -13.16 5.99 0.65
N GLN A 156 -12.65 5.92 -0.59
CA GLN A 156 -12.95 4.80 -1.49
C GLN A 156 -12.43 3.46 -0.91
N LEU A 157 -11.19 3.43 -0.44
CA LEU A 157 -10.62 2.24 0.21
C LEU A 157 -11.49 1.79 1.40
N LYS A 158 -11.98 2.71 2.23
CA LYS A 158 -12.92 2.39 3.32
C LYS A 158 -14.19 1.70 2.80
N VAL A 159 -14.86 2.30 1.82
CA VAL A 159 -16.10 1.73 1.26
C VAL A 159 -15.86 0.35 0.64
N ARG A 160 -14.74 0.19 -0.06
CA ARG A 160 -14.36 -1.08 -0.68
C ARG A 160 -14.03 -2.15 0.34
N SER A 161 -13.26 -1.84 1.39
CA SER A 161 -12.93 -2.82 2.43
C SER A 161 -14.17 -3.28 3.20
N GLU A 162 -15.11 -2.37 3.46
CA GLU A 162 -16.42 -2.73 4.05
C GLU A 162 -17.23 -3.65 3.13
N ALA A 163 -17.28 -3.34 1.83
CA ALA A 163 -17.98 -4.17 0.85
C ALA A 163 -17.36 -5.57 0.70
N MET A 164 -16.02 -5.66 0.63
CA MET A 164 -15.30 -6.93 0.56
C MET A 164 -15.65 -7.85 1.74
N ARG A 165 -15.63 -7.32 2.98
CA ARG A 165 -16.00 -8.10 4.18
C ARG A 165 -17.45 -8.61 4.13
N ARG A 166 -18.40 -7.78 3.66
CA ARG A 166 -19.80 -8.19 3.54
C ARG A 166 -20.02 -9.32 2.54
N LEU A 167 -19.20 -9.38 1.48
CA LEU A 167 -19.25 -10.45 0.49
C LEU A 167 -18.56 -11.73 0.99
N GLU A 168 -17.58 -11.61 1.89
CA GLU A 168 -16.90 -12.74 2.53
C GLU A 168 -17.74 -13.41 3.63
N THR A 169 -18.68 -12.69 4.26
CA THR A 169 -19.60 -13.27 5.25
C THR A 169 -20.59 -14.23 4.56
N PRO A 170 -20.54 -15.55 4.83
CA PRO A 170 -21.52 -16.48 4.28
C PRO A 170 -22.92 -16.11 4.76
N ALA A 171 -23.93 -16.23 3.89
CA ALA A 171 -25.33 -15.86 4.12
C ALA A 171 -26.06 -16.62 5.26
N GLY A 172 -25.34 -17.30 6.16
CA GLY A 172 -25.89 -18.16 7.23
C GLY A 172 -25.57 -17.74 8.67
N MET A 173 -25.00 -16.55 8.91
CA MET A 173 -24.70 -16.04 10.27
C MET A 173 -25.34 -14.68 10.58
N ALA A 174 -26.44 -14.33 9.90
CA ALA A 174 -27.37 -13.34 10.44
C ALA A 174 -28.24 -14.07 11.48
N THR A 175 -27.81 -14.06 12.74
CA THR A 175 -28.63 -14.55 13.86
C THR A 175 -29.80 -13.61 14.09
N ASP A 176 -30.99 -14.20 14.17
CA ASP A 176 -32.23 -13.65 14.73
C ASP A 176 -32.04 -12.97 16.09
#